data_AF-A0A3S4ZYF9-F1
#
_entry.id   AF-A0A3S4ZYF9-F1
#
_cell.length_a   1.000
_cell.length_b   1.000
_cell.length_c   1.000
_cell.angle_alpha   90.00
_cell.angle_beta   90.00
_cell.angle_gamma   90.00
#
_symmetry.space_group_name_H-M   'P 1'
#
loop_
_entity.id
_entity.type
_entity.pdbx_description
1 polymer ?
#
loop_
_entity_poly.entity_id
_entity_poly.type
_entity_poly.pdbx_seq_one_letter_code
_entity_poly.pdbx_strand_id
1 'polypeptide(L)'
;MLWLDRDACQHRSAFPLTTGRSSARLLLCAVCRRLATRWLVYSAGDLLPFEPCHLCDVCLRMLLYTPNGKKVSPNFRVHMYCDSEVTI
;
A
#
# COMPACT_ATOMS: atom_id res chain seq x y z
N MET A 1 -17.11 14.05 -37.88
CA MET A 1 -18.31 13.92 -37.02
C MET A 1 -17.98 12.87 -35.97
N LEU A 2 -17.50 13.30 -34.81
CA LEU A 2 -17.16 12.40 -33.72
C LEU A 2 -18.48 11.97 -33.06
N TRP A 3 -18.74 10.67 -33.03
CA TRP A 3 -19.83 10.08 -32.26
C TRP A 3 -19.52 10.32 -30.78
N LEU A 4 -20.01 11.43 -30.25
CA LEU A 4 -20.15 11.59 -28.81
C LEU A 4 -21.20 10.58 -28.38
N ASP A 5 -20.75 9.58 -27.63
CA ASP A 5 -21.60 8.58 -27.01
C ASP A 5 -22.77 9.27 -26.29
N ARG A 6 -24.00 8.81 -26.55
CA ARG A 6 -25.21 9.48 -26.08
C ARG A 6 -25.31 9.48 -24.55
N ASP A 7 -24.59 8.57 -23.90
CA ASP A 7 -24.51 8.45 -22.45
C ASP A 7 -23.31 9.22 -21.85
N ALA A 8 -22.47 9.84 -22.69
CA ALA A 8 -21.42 10.74 -22.22
C ALA A 8 -22.03 12.06 -21.72
N CYS A 9 -21.48 12.60 -20.63
CA CYS A 9 -21.93 13.86 -20.02
C CYS A 9 -21.94 15.01 -21.05
N GLN A 10 -23.14 15.49 -21.40
CA GLN A 10 -23.32 16.52 -22.44
C GLN A 10 -23.18 17.96 -21.92
N HIS A 11 -23.06 18.15 -20.61
CA HIS A 11 -22.90 19.45 -19.98
C HIS A 11 -21.56 19.55 -19.26
N ARG A 12 -20.85 20.66 -19.49
CA ARG A 12 -19.56 20.96 -18.86
C ARG A 12 -19.64 20.97 -17.33
N SER A 13 -20.78 21.36 -16.76
CA SER A 13 -21.08 21.34 -15.33
C SER A 13 -21.29 19.94 -14.74
N ALA A 14 -21.56 18.95 -15.58
CA ALA A 14 -21.70 17.55 -15.18
C ALA A 14 -20.37 16.78 -15.27
N PHE A 15 -19.33 17.37 -15.86
CA PHE A 15 -18.01 16.76 -15.89
C PHE A 15 -17.38 16.84 -14.48
N PRO A 16 -16.78 15.76 -13.96
CA PRO A 16 -16.12 15.79 -12.66
C PRO A 16 -15.06 16.90 -12.64
N LEU A 17 -15.24 17.87 -11.74
CA LEU A 17 -14.25 18.89 -11.52
C LEU A 17 -13.17 18.30 -10.61
N THR A 18 -11.90 18.38 -11.03
CA THR A 18 -10.78 18.02 -10.18
C THR A 18 -10.66 19.06 -9.06
N THR A 19 -11.26 18.80 -7.90
CA THR A 19 -11.30 19.73 -6.76
C THR A 19 -10.01 19.74 -5.93
N GLY A 20 -9.09 18.81 -6.21
CA GLY A 20 -7.78 18.75 -5.60
C GLY A 20 -6.93 17.63 -6.21
N ARG A 21 -5.62 17.70 -6.02
CA ARG A 21 -4.73 16.54 -6.19
C ARG A 21 -4.42 16.01 -4.80
N SER A 22 -4.83 14.78 -4.47
CA SER A 22 -4.32 14.17 -3.26
C SER A 22 -2.82 13.95 -3.43
N SER A 23 -2.03 14.53 -2.55
CA SER A 23 -0.59 14.26 -2.43
C SER A 23 -0.37 13.05 -1.52
N ALA A 24 -1.23 12.03 -1.61
CA ALA A 24 -1.04 10.82 -0.83
C ALA A 24 0.28 10.17 -1.27
N ARG A 25 1.33 10.35 -0.48
CA ARG A 25 2.64 9.77 -0.76
C ARG A 25 2.56 8.30 -0.40
N LEU A 26 2.44 7.47 -1.42
CA LEU A 26 2.45 6.02 -1.24
C LEU A 26 3.79 5.58 -0.65
N LEU A 27 3.79 5.09 0.59
CA LEU A 27 4.95 4.43 1.17
C LEU A 27 5.13 3.05 0.52
N LEU A 28 6.14 2.89 -0.33
CA LEU A 28 6.45 1.63 -1.01
C LEU A 28 7.15 0.64 -0.08
N CYS A 29 6.95 -0.67 -0.31
CA CYS A 29 7.62 -1.75 0.40
C CYS A 29 9.15 -1.64 0.32
N ALA A 30 9.80 -1.80 1.47
CA ALA A 30 11.25 -1.73 1.67
C ALA A 30 12.04 -2.69 0.77
N VAL A 31 11.48 -3.89 0.59
CA VAL A 31 12.15 -5.02 -0.07
C VAL A 31 11.95 -4.96 -1.57
N CYS A 32 10.70 -4.97 -2.05
CA CYS A 32 10.43 -5.05 -3.48
C CYS A 32 10.38 -3.68 -4.16
N ARG A 33 10.22 -2.58 -3.41
CA ARG A 33 10.07 -1.20 -3.90
C ARG A 33 9.01 -1.01 -4.98
N ARG A 34 8.03 -1.92 -5.05
CA ARG A 34 7.01 -1.97 -6.11
C ARG A 34 5.59 -1.91 -5.58
N LEU A 35 5.31 -2.64 -4.52
CA LEU A 35 3.98 -2.70 -3.91
C LEU A 35 3.91 -1.76 -2.71
N ALA A 36 2.72 -1.22 -2.45
CA ALA A 36 2.44 -0.38 -1.29
C ALA A 36 2.71 -1.14 0.03
N THR A 37 3.22 -0.42 1.01
CA THR A 37 3.36 -0.89 2.39
C THR A 37 1.99 -1.12 2.99
N ARG A 38 1.85 -2.23 3.72
CA ARG A 38 0.67 -2.51 4.55
C ARG A 38 1.02 -2.93 5.97
N TRP A 39 2.29 -3.24 6.21
CA TRP A 39 2.74 -3.79 7.49
C TRP A 39 4.04 -3.14 7.94
N LEU A 40 4.12 -2.86 9.24
CA LEU A 40 5.33 -2.51 9.96
C LEU A 40 5.79 -3.73 10.75
N VAL A 41 7.01 -4.18 10.51
CA VAL A 41 7.60 -5.34 11.17
C VAL A 41 8.70 -4.89 12.13
N TYR A 42 8.63 -5.41 13.35
CA TYR A 42 9.58 -5.16 14.44
C TYR A 42 10.23 -6.47 14.87
N SER A 43 11.47 -6.38 15.35
CA SER A 43 12.23 -7.46 15.98
C SER A 43 12.39 -8.68 15.07
N ALA A 44 12.60 -8.44 13.77
CA ALA A 44 12.88 -9.48 12.78
C ALA A 44 14.36 -9.90 12.73
N GLY A 45 15.24 -9.22 13.48
CA GLY A 45 16.69 -9.46 13.46
C GLY A 45 17.24 -9.39 12.04
N ASP A 46 18.14 -10.31 11.71
CA ASP A 46 18.84 -10.34 10.42
C ASP A 46 17.96 -10.78 9.23
N LEU A 47 16.67 -11.10 9.47
CA LEU A 47 15.74 -11.44 8.38
C LEU A 47 15.38 -10.23 7.52
N LEU A 48 15.54 -9.01 8.04
CA LEU A 48 15.18 -7.77 7.36
C LEU A 48 16.31 -6.73 7.46
N PRO A 49 16.42 -5.83 6.47
CA PRO A 49 17.54 -4.89 6.39
C PRO A 49 17.49 -3.75 7.40
N PHE A 50 16.36 -3.47 8.05
CA PHE A 50 16.20 -2.38 9.02
C PHE A 50 14.99 -2.58 9.93
N GLU A 51 14.92 -1.85 11.04
CA GLU A 51 13.86 -1.95 12.05
C GLU A 51 13.30 -0.55 12.42
N PRO A 52 11.98 -0.30 12.31
CA PRO A 52 10.95 -1.17 11.74
C PRO A 52 11.00 -1.25 10.22
N CYS A 53 10.74 -2.44 9.67
CA CYS A 53 10.68 -2.64 8.24
C CYS A 53 9.26 -2.52 7.71
N HIS A 54 9.06 -1.72 6.66
CA HIS A 54 7.76 -1.53 6.01
C HIS A 54 7.61 -2.51 4.83
N LEU A 55 6.65 -3.42 4.91
CA LEU A 55 6.45 -4.50 3.94
C LEU A 55 5.06 -4.46 3.30
N CYS A 56 4.97 -4.92 2.05
CA CYS A 56 3.71 -5.30 1.41
C CYS A 56 3.28 -6.71 1.85
N ASP A 57 2.03 -7.08 1.54
CA ASP A 57 1.46 -8.41 1.86
C ASP A 57 2.32 -9.57 1.33
N VAL A 58 2.83 -9.43 0.10
CA VAL A 58 3.58 -10.50 -0.58
C VAL A 58 4.93 -10.72 0.08
N CYS A 59 5.72 -9.66 0.28
CA CYS A 59 7.04 -9.77 0.92
C CYS A 59 6.93 -10.23 2.37
N LEU A 60 5.92 -9.76 3.12
CA LEU A 60 5.65 -10.23 4.48
C LEU A 60 5.48 -11.76 4.49
N ARG A 61 4.60 -12.28 3.63
CA ARG A 61 4.31 -13.73 3.58
C ARG A 61 5.52 -14.54 3.11
N MET A 62 6.24 -14.09 2.09
CA MET A 62 7.37 -14.85 1.55
C MET A 62 8.60 -14.88 2.47
N LEU A 63 8.86 -13.80 3.21
CA LEU A 63 10.07 -13.68 4.03
C LEU A 63 9.86 -14.15 5.47
N LEU A 64 8.68 -13.89 6.03
CA LEU A 64 8.43 -14.05 7.46
C LEU A 64 7.48 -15.18 7.80
N TYR A 65 6.84 -15.79 6.80
CA TYR A 65 5.96 -16.93 6.98
C TYR A 65 6.38 -18.09 6.07
N THR A 66 6.24 -19.29 6.60
CA THR A 66 6.33 -20.52 5.83
C THR A 66 5.14 -20.64 4.87
N PRO A 67 5.22 -21.50 3.83
CA PRO A 67 4.08 -21.78 2.95
C PRO A 67 2.81 -22.23 3.68
N ASN A 68 2.96 -22.81 4.88
CA ASN A 68 1.86 -23.25 5.74
C ASN A 68 1.30 -22.13 6.65
N GLY A 69 1.74 -20.89 6.49
CA GLY A 69 1.26 -19.75 7.28
C GLY A 69 1.84 -19.65 8.69
N LYS A 70 2.84 -20.45 9.05
CA LYS A 70 3.55 -20.32 10.33
C LYS A 70 4.67 -19.29 10.23
N LYS A 71 4.90 -18.50 11.29
CA LYS A 71 6.03 -17.59 11.38
C LYS A 71 7.37 -18.34 11.26
N VAL A 72 8.33 -17.77 10.54
CA VAL A 72 9.70 -18.33 10.45
C VAL A 72 10.50 -18.11 11.73
N SER A 73 10.12 -17.12 12.55
CA SER A 73 10.71 -16.83 13.85
C SER A 73 9.62 -16.37 14.82
N PRO A 74 9.66 -16.78 16.10
CA PRO A 74 8.63 -16.41 17.08
C PRO A 74 8.68 -14.92 17.49
N ASN A 75 9.83 -14.26 17.34
CA ASN A 75 10.12 -13.00 18.03
C ASN A 75 9.54 -11.76 17.34
N PHE A 76 9.32 -11.81 16.03
CA PHE A 76 8.90 -10.61 15.29
C PHE A 76 7.42 -10.27 15.53
N ARG A 77 7.15 -8.97 15.56
CA ARG A 77 5.80 -8.40 15.68
C ARG A 77 5.43 -7.69 14.39
N VAL A 78 4.16 -7.74 14.04
CA VAL A 78 3.63 -7.16 12.80
C VAL A 78 2.45 -6.28 13.16
N HIS A 79 2.50 -5.02 12.77
CA HIS A 79 1.41 -4.05 12.94
C HIS A 79 0.94 -3.58 11.57
N MET A 80 -0.37 -3.37 11.41
CA MET A 80 -0.90 -2.80 10.18
C MET A 80 -0.41 -1.36 10.04
N TYR A 81 0.11 -1.02 8.86
CA TYR A 81 0.43 0.35 8.51
C TYR A 81 -0.87 1.08 8.16
N CYS A 82 -1.23 2.07 8.97
CA CYS A 82 -2.30 3.01 8.67
C CYS A 82 -1.66 4.33 8.26
N ASP A 83 -1.81 4.70 7.00
CA ASP A 83 -1.45 6.04 6.53
C ASP A 83 -2.55 6.99 7.01
N SER A 84 -2.33 7.65 8.15
CA SER A 84 -3.27 8.60 8.72
C SER A 84 -3.14 9.95 8.01
N GLU A 85 -3.53 10.01 6.74
CA GLU A 85 -3.89 11.24 6.07
C GLU A 85 -5.38 11.20 5.70
N VAL A 86 -6.23 11.26 6.74
CA VAL A 86 -7.60 11.75 6.58
C VAL A 86 -7.57 13.21 7.00
N THR A 87 -7.20 14.08 6.06
CA THR A 87 -7.53 15.51 6.19
C THR A 87 -9.01 15.65 5.83
N ILE A 88 -9.86 15.80 6.86
CA ILE A 88 -11.25 16.26 6.70
C ILE A 88 -11.22 17.77 6.49
#